data_AF-A0A225UHB6-F1
#
_entry.id   AF-A0A225UHB6-F1
#
_cell.length_a   1.000
_cell.length_b   1.000
_cell.length_c   1.000
_cell.angle_alpha   90.00
_cell.angle_beta   90.00
_cell.angle_gamma   90.00
#
_symmetry.space_group_name_H-M   'P 1'
#
loop_
_entity.id
_entity.type
_entity.pdbx_description
1 polymer ?
#
loop_
_entity_poly.entity_id
_entity_poly.type
_entity_poly.pdbx_seq_one_letter_code
_entity_poly.pdbx_strand_id
1 'polypeptide(L)'
;MWRVLVAALLLRINTTQAACARGVYNSKICSGHGTCNPQNLCVCDSRHFGFDCSHKRCPLGPAWVAPARATDDAHYPVECSNKGVCDYEEGKCTCEEGFVGSACQRMTCNDKCNNAGQCLSLKELSATFAVGTEPLYDTAWDADMIYGCKCSKGYHGYDCSMKSCPRGDDPLTTGQKNEVQIVQCTATGGSFLLFFNGQYVQVPFDATLSQFEGILASLKTLSDVKVTFGAAGATAVCSSTVPNAVLIEFISEFGP
;
A
#
# COMPACT_ATOMS: atom_id res chain seq x y z
N MET A 1 -33.55 -88.80 39.42
CA MET A 1 -33.90 -87.46 38.90
C MET A 1 -32.70 -86.54 39.09
N TRP A 2 -31.91 -86.34 38.04
CA TRP A 2 -30.68 -85.53 38.06
C TRP A 2 -31.04 -84.09 37.65
N ARG A 3 -30.72 -83.09 38.47
CA ARG A 3 -30.87 -81.68 38.11
C ARG A 3 -29.52 -81.17 37.62
N VAL A 4 -29.44 -80.84 36.33
CA VAL A 4 -28.28 -80.19 35.71
C VAL A 4 -28.46 -78.68 35.86
N LEU A 5 -27.51 -78.01 36.52
CA LEU A 5 -27.44 -76.56 36.61
C LEU A 5 -26.65 -76.03 35.41
N VAL A 6 -27.34 -75.29 34.52
CA VAL A 6 -26.71 -74.56 33.41
C VAL A 6 -26.39 -73.15 33.90
N ALA A 7 -25.10 -72.86 34.09
CA ALA A 7 -24.64 -71.50 34.40
C ALA A 7 -24.46 -70.72 33.08
N ALA A 8 -25.31 -69.72 32.86
CA ALA A 8 -25.19 -68.80 31.73
C ALA A 8 -24.12 -67.74 32.03
N LEU A 9 -22.97 -67.83 31.36
CA LEU A 9 -21.91 -66.83 31.42
C LEU A 9 -22.31 -65.63 30.54
N LEU A 10 -22.77 -64.54 31.13
CA LEU A 10 -23.03 -63.29 30.44
C LEU A 10 -21.71 -62.60 30.09
N LEU A 11 -21.19 -62.79 28.88
CA LEU A 11 -20.10 -61.98 28.34
C LEU A 11 -20.59 -60.53 28.18
N ARG A 12 -20.14 -59.63 29.07
CA ARG A 12 -20.23 -58.17 28.89
C ARG A 12 -19.24 -57.78 27.79
N ILE A 13 -19.68 -57.76 26.54
CA ILE A 13 -18.92 -57.14 25.46
C ILE A 13 -19.01 -55.62 25.68
N ASN A 14 -17.99 -55.01 26.27
CA ASN A 14 -17.83 -53.56 26.23
C ASN A 14 -17.59 -53.20 24.76
N THR A 15 -18.62 -52.71 24.08
CA THR A 15 -18.45 -52.13 22.75
C THR A 15 -17.61 -50.86 22.93
N THR A 16 -16.31 -50.96 22.66
CA THR A 16 -15.46 -49.79 22.52
C THR A 16 -15.97 -49.01 21.31
N GLN A 17 -16.82 -48.02 21.53
CA GLN A 17 -17.15 -47.04 20.51
C GLN A 17 -15.82 -46.41 20.09
N ALA A 18 -15.46 -46.59 18.82
CA ALA A 18 -14.45 -45.77 18.18
C ALA A 18 -14.91 -44.32 18.36
N ALA A 19 -14.36 -43.63 19.35
CA ALA A 19 -14.69 -42.26 19.66
C ALA A 19 -13.77 -41.35 18.84
N CYS A 20 -14.30 -40.24 18.35
CA CYS A 20 -13.49 -39.21 17.72
C CYS A 20 -12.29 -38.81 18.59
N ALA A 21 -11.26 -38.33 17.91
CA ALA A 21 -10.05 -37.81 18.53
C ALA A 21 -10.38 -36.84 19.68
N ARG A 22 -9.61 -36.94 20.76
CA ARG A 22 -9.71 -36.04 21.91
C ARG A 22 -8.44 -35.23 22.03
N GLY A 23 -8.58 -33.96 22.35
CA GLY A 23 -7.44 -33.06 22.54
C GLY A 23 -6.54 -33.56 23.66
N VAL A 24 -5.23 -33.59 23.40
CA VAL A 24 -4.20 -34.07 24.35
C VAL A 24 -4.26 -33.32 25.69
N TYR A 25 -4.50 -32.00 25.65
CA TYR A 25 -4.44 -31.13 26.83
C TYR A 25 -5.76 -30.95 27.57
N ASN A 26 -6.90 -31.16 26.91
CA ASN A 26 -8.23 -30.84 27.47
C ASN A 26 -9.21 -32.01 27.46
N SER A 27 -8.86 -33.15 26.86
CA SER A 27 -9.67 -34.37 26.76
C SER A 27 -11.07 -34.17 26.11
N LYS A 28 -11.31 -33.01 25.48
CA LYS A 28 -12.55 -32.72 24.76
C LYS A 28 -12.52 -33.39 23.39
N ILE A 29 -13.67 -33.88 22.95
CA ILE A 29 -13.83 -34.40 21.58
C ILE A 29 -13.51 -33.27 20.59
N CYS A 30 -12.67 -33.56 19.60
CA CYS A 30 -12.17 -32.61 18.61
C CYS A 30 -11.59 -31.35 19.27
N SER A 31 -10.90 -31.52 20.40
CA SER A 31 -10.32 -30.47 21.23
C SER A 31 -11.31 -29.37 21.67
N GLY A 32 -12.62 -29.56 21.46
CA GLY A 32 -13.64 -28.54 21.63
C GLY A 32 -13.78 -27.54 20.46
N HIS A 33 -13.12 -27.78 19.34
CA HIS A 33 -13.02 -26.90 18.17
C HIS A 33 -13.61 -27.53 16.90
N GLY A 34 -14.62 -28.38 17.05
CA GLY A 34 -15.24 -29.08 15.95
C GLY A 34 -16.32 -30.05 16.39
N THR A 35 -16.88 -30.75 15.40
CA THR A 35 -17.88 -31.80 15.61
C THR A 35 -17.34 -33.15 15.15
N CYS A 36 -17.82 -34.22 15.78
CA CYS A 36 -17.49 -35.59 15.41
C CYS A 36 -18.48 -36.09 14.34
N ASN A 37 -17.98 -36.51 13.18
CA ASN A 37 -18.84 -37.07 12.13
C ASN A 37 -19.08 -38.59 12.33
N PRO A 38 -20.05 -39.20 11.61
CA PRO A 38 -20.34 -40.64 11.73
C PRO A 38 -19.18 -41.57 11.35
N GLN A 39 -18.16 -41.08 10.64
CA GLN A 39 -16.94 -41.81 10.29
C GLN A 39 -15.84 -41.68 11.37
N ASN A 40 -16.15 -41.11 12.53
CA ASN A 40 -15.24 -40.86 13.65
C ASN A 40 -14.09 -39.90 13.31
N LEU A 41 -14.32 -38.98 12.37
CA LEU A 41 -13.40 -37.90 12.03
C LEU A 41 -13.89 -36.58 12.61
N CYS A 42 -12.94 -35.79 13.10
CA CYS A 42 -13.23 -34.43 13.54
C CYS A 42 -13.39 -33.49 12.34
N VAL A 43 -14.52 -32.79 12.31
CA VAL A 43 -14.81 -31.70 11.39
C VAL A 43 -14.60 -30.39 12.17
N CYS A 44 -13.46 -29.75 11.92
CA CYS A 44 -13.04 -28.57 12.67
C CYS A 44 -13.83 -27.31 12.29
N ASP A 45 -13.89 -26.36 13.21
CA ASP A 45 -14.39 -25.02 12.94
C ASP A 45 -13.46 -24.25 11.97
N SER A 46 -13.90 -23.07 11.52
CA SER A 46 -13.18 -22.27 10.52
C SER A 46 -11.80 -21.78 10.96
N ARG A 47 -11.49 -21.82 12.26
CA ARG A 47 -10.23 -21.34 12.83
C ARG A 47 -9.28 -22.46 13.24
N HIS A 48 -9.70 -23.72 13.18
CA HIS A 48 -8.88 -24.86 13.60
C HIS A 48 -8.77 -25.93 12.51
N PHE A 49 -7.75 -26.77 12.64
CA PHE A 49 -7.47 -27.91 11.76
C PHE A 49 -6.68 -28.99 12.49
N GLY A 50 -6.30 -30.03 11.76
CA GLY A 50 -5.61 -31.19 12.30
C GLY A 50 -6.59 -32.31 12.64
N PHE A 51 -6.04 -33.44 13.09
CA PHE A 51 -6.80 -34.66 13.34
C PHE A 51 -7.83 -34.51 14.47
N ASP A 52 -7.52 -33.68 15.47
CA ASP A 52 -8.33 -33.43 16.65
C ASP A 52 -8.72 -31.96 16.81
N CYS A 53 -8.55 -31.14 15.76
CA CYS A 53 -8.83 -29.70 15.78
C CYS A 53 -8.06 -28.88 16.84
N SER A 54 -6.91 -29.37 17.30
CA SER A 54 -6.07 -28.63 18.25
C SER A 54 -5.28 -27.50 17.59
N HIS A 55 -4.92 -27.63 16.31
CA HIS A 55 -4.11 -26.64 15.61
C HIS A 55 -4.96 -25.47 15.13
N LYS A 56 -4.52 -24.24 15.38
CA LYS A 56 -5.11 -23.01 14.86
C LYS A 56 -4.61 -22.73 13.45
N ARG A 57 -5.49 -22.24 12.59
CA ARG A 57 -5.12 -21.78 11.24
C ARG A 57 -4.49 -20.40 11.31
N CYS A 58 -3.41 -20.19 10.57
CA CYS A 58 -2.84 -18.86 10.42
C CYS A 58 -3.57 -18.02 9.37
N PRO A 59 -3.40 -16.69 9.42
CA PRO A 59 -3.89 -15.80 8.39
C PRO A 59 -3.34 -16.18 7.01
N LEU A 60 -4.22 -16.08 6.01
CA LEU A 60 -3.86 -16.19 4.61
C LEU A 60 -3.65 -14.79 4.04
N GLY A 61 -2.65 -14.65 3.18
CA GLY A 61 -2.40 -13.45 2.40
C GLY A 61 -1.94 -13.81 0.99
N PRO A 62 -1.93 -12.86 0.04
CA PRO A 62 -1.41 -13.10 -1.30
C PRO A 62 0.00 -13.69 -1.23
N ALA A 63 0.29 -14.69 -2.06
CA ALA A 63 1.60 -15.32 -2.07
C ALA A 63 2.65 -14.38 -2.68
N TRP A 64 3.76 -14.17 -1.98
CA TRP A 64 4.94 -13.52 -2.56
C TRP A 64 5.58 -14.35 -3.66
N VAL A 65 5.61 -15.67 -3.43
CA VAL A 65 6.12 -16.66 -4.39
C VAL A 65 5.25 -17.89 -4.25
N ALA A 66 4.65 -18.34 -5.35
CA ALA A 66 3.97 -19.61 -5.42
C ALA A 66 4.00 -20.18 -6.86
N PRO A 67 3.89 -21.51 -7.02
CA PRO A 67 3.67 -22.10 -8.33
C PRO A 67 2.36 -21.59 -8.92
N ALA A 68 2.38 -21.19 -10.19
CA ALA A 68 1.17 -20.81 -10.91
C ALA A 68 0.19 -21.99 -10.97
N ARG A 69 -1.08 -21.73 -10.69
CA ARG A 69 -2.17 -22.74 -10.74
C ARG A 69 -2.92 -22.69 -12.07
N ALA A 70 -2.94 -21.52 -12.71
CA ALA A 70 -3.54 -21.28 -14.01
C ALA A 70 -2.92 -20.01 -14.65
N THR A 71 -3.39 -19.66 -15.85
CA THR A 71 -3.11 -18.36 -16.47
C THR A 71 -3.56 -17.24 -15.53
N ASP A 72 -2.67 -16.29 -15.27
CA ASP A 72 -2.87 -15.15 -14.38
C ASP A 72 -3.24 -15.50 -12.92
N ASP A 73 -2.90 -16.72 -12.46
CA ASP A 73 -3.12 -17.18 -11.08
C ASP A 73 -1.83 -17.67 -10.42
N ALA A 74 -1.05 -16.72 -9.88
CA ALA A 74 0.20 -16.99 -9.15
C ALA A 74 0.24 -16.39 -7.73
N HIS A 75 -0.69 -15.51 -7.37
CA HIS A 75 -0.72 -14.78 -6.09
C HIS A 75 -1.92 -15.13 -5.22
N TYR A 76 -2.45 -16.36 -5.36
CA TYR A 76 -3.56 -16.84 -4.54
C TYR A 76 -3.23 -16.80 -3.03
N PRO A 77 -4.24 -16.70 -2.16
CA PRO A 77 -4.02 -16.68 -0.72
C PRO A 77 -3.33 -17.94 -0.20
N VAL A 78 -2.24 -17.76 0.54
CA VAL A 78 -1.47 -18.82 1.19
C VAL A 78 -1.16 -18.46 2.63
N GLU A 79 -0.87 -19.46 3.44
CA GLU A 79 -0.49 -19.29 4.83
C GLU A 79 0.76 -18.42 4.95
N CYS A 80 0.66 -17.36 5.76
CA CYS A 80 1.75 -16.43 6.00
C CYS A 80 2.41 -15.88 4.71
N SER A 81 1.63 -15.76 3.62
CA SER A 81 2.07 -15.25 2.31
C SER A 81 3.35 -15.93 1.75
N ASN A 82 3.69 -17.13 2.23
CA ASN A 82 4.98 -17.79 1.98
C ASN A 82 6.20 -16.90 2.33
N LYS A 83 6.08 -16.05 3.35
CA LYS A 83 7.16 -15.19 3.92
C LYS A 83 7.14 -15.19 5.44
N GLY A 84 6.74 -16.31 6.03
CA GLY A 84 6.73 -16.50 7.46
C GLY A 84 6.40 -17.92 7.83
N VAL A 85 6.64 -18.24 9.10
CA VAL A 85 6.30 -19.54 9.68
C VAL A 85 5.06 -19.38 10.54
N CYS A 86 4.07 -20.25 10.32
CA CYS A 86 2.88 -20.28 11.16
C CYS A 86 3.18 -20.96 12.50
N ASP A 87 2.84 -20.26 13.59
CA ASP A 87 2.66 -20.89 14.89
C ASP A 87 1.22 -21.42 14.98
N TYR A 88 1.07 -22.74 14.88
CA TYR A 88 -0.23 -23.40 14.94
C TYR A 88 -0.85 -23.46 16.34
N GLU A 89 -0.10 -23.16 17.41
CA GLU A 89 -0.64 -23.04 18.76
C GLU A 89 -1.24 -21.65 18.99
N GLU A 90 -0.65 -20.61 18.39
CA GLU A 90 -1.15 -19.23 18.49
C GLU A 90 -2.09 -18.84 17.33
N GLY A 91 -1.97 -19.47 16.18
CA GLY A 91 -2.63 -19.05 14.93
C GLY A 91 -2.05 -17.74 14.39
N LYS A 92 -0.75 -17.51 14.55
CA LYS A 92 -0.06 -16.29 14.12
C LYS A 92 1.16 -16.59 13.26
N CYS A 93 1.43 -15.71 12.31
CA CYS A 93 2.62 -15.79 11.48
C CYS A 93 3.79 -15.06 12.14
N THR A 94 4.93 -15.73 12.23
CA THR A 94 6.23 -15.10 12.47
C THR A 94 6.86 -14.80 11.12
N CYS A 95 6.96 -13.51 10.77
CA CYS A 95 7.43 -13.09 9.45
C CYS A 95 8.95 -13.16 9.32
N GLU A 96 9.41 -13.44 8.10
CA GLU A 96 10.80 -13.29 7.71
C GLU A 96 11.23 -11.81 7.77
N GLU A 97 12.55 -11.58 7.84
CA GLU A 97 13.10 -10.23 7.89
C GLU A 97 12.64 -9.40 6.67
N GLY A 98 12.21 -8.17 6.93
CA GLY A 98 11.71 -7.27 5.90
C GLY A 98 10.22 -7.45 5.56
N PHE A 99 9.52 -8.43 6.15
CA PHE A 99 8.09 -8.67 5.92
C PHE A 99 7.25 -8.45 7.19
N VAL A 100 6.05 -7.90 7.01
CA VAL A 100 5.11 -7.53 8.09
C VAL A 100 3.65 -7.69 7.65
N GLY A 101 2.74 -7.53 8.61
CA GLY A 101 1.32 -7.79 8.46
C GLY A 101 0.93 -9.12 9.10
N SER A 102 -0.36 -9.35 9.32
CA SER A 102 -0.85 -10.55 9.99
C SER A 102 -0.51 -11.84 9.25
N ALA A 103 -0.33 -11.77 7.93
CA ALA A 103 0.07 -12.86 7.07
C ALA A 103 1.45 -12.61 6.42
N CYS A 104 2.27 -11.66 6.91
CA CYS A 104 3.56 -11.33 6.28
C CYS A 104 3.46 -10.85 4.83
N GLN A 105 2.30 -10.27 4.47
CA GLN A 105 1.92 -9.93 3.11
C GLN A 105 2.45 -8.56 2.64
N ARG A 106 3.22 -7.85 3.46
CA ARG A 106 3.73 -6.51 3.13
C ARG A 106 5.21 -6.40 3.46
N MET A 107 5.95 -5.63 2.68
CA MET A 107 7.32 -5.27 3.03
C MET A 107 7.36 -4.14 4.06
N THR A 108 8.39 -4.12 4.89
CA THR A 108 8.74 -2.94 5.69
C THR A 108 9.49 -1.95 4.83
N CYS A 109 9.33 -0.65 5.10
CA CYS A 109 10.31 0.33 4.63
C CYS A 109 11.59 0.24 5.44
N ASN A 110 12.73 0.30 4.75
CA ASN A 110 14.06 0.32 5.36
C ASN A 110 14.16 1.44 6.41
N ASP A 111 14.64 1.09 7.60
CA ASP A 111 14.84 1.99 8.74
C ASP A 111 13.64 2.90 9.06
N LYS A 112 12.42 2.46 8.70
CA LYS A 112 11.19 3.27 8.83
C LYS A 112 11.35 4.65 8.17
N CYS A 113 12.00 4.68 7.01
CA CYS A 113 12.34 5.90 6.28
C CYS A 113 13.15 6.91 7.13
N ASN A 114 14.01 6.41 8.02
CA ASN A 114 14.85 7.18 8.95
C ASN A 114 14.07 8.20 9.80
N ASN A 115 12.76 8.03 10.00
CA ASN A 115 11.85 9.04 10.55
C ASN A 115 11.88 10.39 9.80
N ALA A 116 12.42 10.40 8.58
CA ALA A 116 12.55 11.55 7.69
C ALA A 116 11.71 11.36 6.41
N GLY A 117 10.71 10.49 6.45
CA GLY A 117 9.83 10.20 5.34
C GLY A 117 8.59 9.42 5.78
N GLN A 118 7.69 9.20 4.83
CA GLN A 118 6.50 8.38 4.99
C GLN A 118 6.73 7.03 4.30
N CYS A 119 6.42 5.95 5.00
CA CYS A 119 6.40 4.61 4.41
C CYS A 119 5.06 4.38 3.74
N LEU A 120 5.06 4.29 2.41
CA LEU A 120 3.86 4.21 1.57
C LEU A 120 3.92 2.98 0.66
N SER A 121 2.78 2.41 0.32
CA SER A 121 2.71 1.33 -0.68
C SER A 121 3.03 1.86 -2.08
N LEU A 122 3.37 0.97 -3.02
CA LEU A 122 3.58 1.37 -4.43
C LEU A 122 2.36 2.06 -5.03
N LYS A 123 1.15 1.64 -4.63
CA LYS A 123 -0.11 2.29 -5.00
C LYS A 123 -0.17 3.75 -4.54
N GLU A 124 0.13 3.99 -3.28
CA GLU A 124 0.12 5.33 -2.69
C GLU A 124 1.23 6.22 -3.26
N LEU A 125 2.42 5.65 -3.49
CA LEU A 125 3.54 6.34 -4.14
C LEU A 125 3.18 6.72 -5.58
N SER A 126 2.61 5.80 -6.35
CA SER A 126 2.17 6.07 -7.72
C SER A 126 1.14 7.20 -7.76
N ALA A 127 0.12 7.15 -6.89
CA ALA A 127 -0.88 8.20 -6.80
C ALA A 127 -0.30 9.56 -6.38
N THR A 128 0.79 9.57 -5.59
CA THR A 128 1.45 10.81 -5.16
C THR A 128 2.13 11.55 -6.32
N PHE A 129 2.66 10.83 -7.31
CA PHE A 129 3.46 11.42 -8.40
C PHE A 129 2.73 11.42 -9.76
N ALA A 130 1.52 10.87 -9.84
CA ALA A 130 0.73 10.91 -11.06
C ALA A 130 0.33 12.35 -11.42
N VAL A 131 0.53 12.74 -12.68
CA VAL A 131 0.16 14.06 -13.20
C VAL A 131 -0.88 13.88 -14.31
N GLY A 132 -2.14 14.24 -14.03
CA GLY A 132 -3.21 14.17 -15.02
C GLY A 132 -3.63 12.74 -15.35
N THR A 133 -3.29 12.25 -16.55
CA THR A 133 -3.76 10.97 -17.10
C THR A 133 -2.75 9.83 -16.97
N GLU A 134 -1.71 9.99 -16.17
CA GLU A 134 -0.72 8.93 -15.94
C GLU A 134 -1.39 7.68 -15.33
N PRO A 135 -1.03 6.47 -15.80
CA PRO A 135 -1.57 5.24 -15.25
C PRO A 135 -1.12 5.06 -13.79
N LEU A 136 -2.07 4.68 -12.93
CA LEU A 136 -1.80 4.39 -11.53
C LEU A 136 -1.33 2.95 -11.35
N TYR A 137 -0.45 2.73 -10.38
CA TYR A 137 -0.02 1.40 -9.94
C TYR A 137 -1.01 0.83 -8.92
N ASP A 138 -2.28 0.70 -9.30
CA ASP A 138 -3.39 0.38 -8.40
C ASP A 138 -3.97 -1.03 -8.59
N THR A 139 -3.71 -1.64 -9.74
CA THR A 139 -4.23 -2.94 -10.17
C THR A 139 -3.17 -4.04 -10.18
N ALA A 140 -1.89 -3.69 -10.07
CA ALA A 140 -0.81 -4.66 -9.95
C ALA A 140 -0.94 -5.47 -8.66
N TRP A 141 -0.56 -6.75 -8.70
CA TRP A 141 -0.76 -7.69 -7.59
C TRP A 141 -0.02 -7.27 -6.30
N ASP A 142 1.09 -6.57 -6.45
CA ASP A 142 2.00 -6.09 -5.41
C ASP A 142 1.78 -4.62 -5.02
N ALA A 143 0.78 -3.96 -5.61
CA ALA A 143 0.46 -2.55 -5.39
C ALA A 143 0.32 -2.19 -3.89
N ASP A 144 -0.25 -3.10 -3.11
CA ASP A 144 -0.44 -2.98 -1.65
C ASP A 144 0.52 -3.88 -0.82
N MET A 145 1.48 -4.54 -1.48
CA MET A 145 2.45 -5.45 -0.86
C MET A 145 3.85 -4.84 -0.76
N ILE A 146 4.32 -4.14 -1.80
CA ILE A 146 5.63 -3.47 -1.80
C ILE A 146 5.49 -2.05 -1.27
N TYR A 147 6.41 -1.67 -0.40
CA TYR A 147 6.44 -0.36 0.26
C TYR A 147 7.77 0.34 -0.02
N GLY A 148 7.71 1.67 -0.11
CA GLY A 148 8.87 2.54 -0.30
C GLY A 148 8.74 3.84 0.49
N CYS A 149 9.82 4.60 0.54
CA CYS A 149 9.87 5.84 1.29
C CYS A 149 9.59 7.06 0.42
N LYS A 150 8.56 7.82 0.79
CA LYS A 150 8.38 9.20 0.35
C LYS A 150 9.11 10.13 1.32
N CYS A 151 10.26 10.64 0.92
CA CYS A 151 11.07 11.48 1.80
C CYS A 151 10.45 12.86 2.06
N SER A 152 10.66 13.35 3.27
CA SER A 152 10.33 14.73 3.64
C SER A 152 11.25 15.71 2.92
N LYS A 153 10.83 16.97 2.80
CA LYS A 153 11.65 18.03 2.21
C LYS A 153 13.03 18.08 2.88
N GLY A 154 14.09 18.16 2.06
CA GLY A 154 15.47 18.18 2.54
C GLY A 154 16.09 16.79 2.79
N TYR A 155 15.37 15.71 2.52
CA TYR A 155 15.88 14.34 2.60
C TYR A 155 15.68 13.60 1.28
N HIS A 156 16.57 12.66 0.98
CA HIS A 156 16.54 11.81 -0.21
C HIS A 156 17.24 10.47 0.07
N GLY A 157 17.37 9.64 -0.97
CA GLY A 157 17.84 8.26 -0.86
C GLY A 157 16.66 7.28 -0.76
N TYR A 158 16.97 5.98 -0.77
CA TYR A 158 15.94 4.93 -0.77
C TYR A 158 15.21 4.81 0.58
N ASP A 159 15.85 5.26 1.66
CA ASP A 159 15.35 5.21 3.04
C ASP A 159 15.29 6.60 3.70
N CYS A 160 15.50 7.68 2.95
CA CYS A 160 15.54 9.05 3.44
C CYS A 160 16.67 9.35 4.45
N SER A 161 17.72 8.54 4.52
CA SER A 161 18.89 8.79 5.39
C SER A 161 19.74 9.98 4.93
N MET A 162 19.72 10.30 3.62
CA MET A 162 20.58 11.31 3.05
C MET A 162 19.92 12.68 3.11
N LYS A 163 20.64 13.69 3.60
CA LYS A 163 20.20 15.08 3.54
C LYS A 163 20.47 15.63 2.15
N SER A 164 19.45 16.23 1.54
CA SER A 164 19.63 17.05 0.35
C SER A 164 20.30 18.35 0.76
N CYS A 165 21.42 18.69 0.13
CA CYS A 165 21.93 20.05 0.19
C CYS A 165 20.86 21.01 -0.37
N PRO A 166 20.88 22.29 0.05
CA PRO A 166 20.22 23.34 -0.71
C PRO A 166 20.64 23.18 -2.17
N ARG A 167 19.62 23.12 -3.02
CA ARG A 167 19.74 22.99 -4.45
C ARG A 167 19.38 24.33 -5.08
N GLY A 168 19.89 24.57 -6.28
CA GLY A 168 19.82 25.88 -6.91
C GLY A 168 21.02 26.76 -6.58
N ASP A 169 21.11 27.87 -7.30
CA ASP A 169 22.22 28.82 -7.20
C ASP A 169 22.20 29.55 -5.84
N ASP A 170 23.38 29.82 -5.28
CA ASP A 170 23.53 30.49 -3.99
C ASP A 170 23.03 31.94 -4.12
N PRO A 171 22.08 32.42 -3.29
CA PRO A 171 21.56 33.79 -3.34
C PRO A 171 22.64 34.90 -3.32
N LEU A 172 23.87 34.59 -2.93
CA LEU A 172 24.99 35.52 -2.90
C LEU A 172 25.82 35.58 -4.19
N THR A 173 25.62 34.70 -5.18
CA THR A 173 26.36 34.80 -6.45
C THR A 173 25.86 36.01 -7.27
N THR A 174 26.77 36.76 -7.88
CA THR A 174 26.40 37.99 -8.62
C THR A 174 26.11 37.71 -10.09
N GLY A 175 25.07 38.32 -10.65
CA GLY A 175 24.75 38.21 -12.08
C GLY A 175 23.84 37.04 -12.46
N GLN A 176 23.23 36.39 -11.47
CA GLN A 176 22.32 35.27 -11.64
C GLN A 176 21.07 35.64 -12.45
N LYS A 177 20.48 34.61 -13.06
CA LYS A 177 19.14 34.65 -13.65
C LYS A 177 18.31 33.59 -12.97
N ASN A 178 17.17 34.00 -12.44
CA ASN A 178 16.20 33.10 -11.85
C ASN A 178 15.70 32.12 -12.91
N GLU A 179 15.35 30.90 -12.48
CA GLU A 179 14.65 29.96 -13.35
C GLU A 179 13.30 30.56 -13.74
N VAL A 180 12.99 30.52 -15.03
CA VAL A 180 11.72 30.99 -15.57
C VAL A 180 11.06 29.84 -16.31
N GLN A 181 9.93 29.38 -15.78
CA GLN A 181 9.04 28.48 -16.50
C GLN A 181 8.09 29.30 -17.37
N ILE A 182 7.95 28.90 -18.62
CA ILE A 182 7.12 29.63 -19.59
C ILE A 182 5.87 28.81 -19.89
N VAL A 183 4.70 29.39 -19.61
CA VAL A 183 3.41 28.85 -20.00
C VAL A 183 2.91 29.63 -21.20
N GLN A 184 2.65 28.95 -22.31
CA GLN A 184 2.06 29.56 -23.51
C GLN A 184 0.62 29.07 -23.65
N CYS A 185 -0.33 30.01 -23.71
CA CYS A 185 -1.74 29.67 -23.86
C CYS A 185 -2.42 30.42 -25.02
N THR A 186 -3.10 29.65 -25.87
CA THR A 186 -4.04 30.15 -26.88
C THR A 186 -5.41 29.54 -26.64
N ALA A 187 -6.40 30.36 -26.29
CA ALA A 187 -7.77 29.92 -26.00
C ALA A 187 -8.76 31.08 -26.16
N THR A 188 -10.01 30.74 -26.51
CA THR A 188 -11.15 31.68 -26.60
C THR A 188 -12.19 31.44 -25.50
N GLY A 189 -11.98 30.43 -24.65
CA GLY A 189 -12.90 30.04 -23.59
C GLY A 189 -12.35 28.89 -22.75
N GLY A 190 -12.97 28.66 -21.58
CA GLY A 190 -12.69 27.51 -20.72
C GLY A 190 -11.60 27.75 -19.67
N SER A 191 -10.98 26.66 -19.22
CA SER A 191 -9.93 26.67 -18.20
C SER A 191 -8.96 25.54 -18.43
N PHE A 192 -7.75 25.66 -17.91
CA PHE A 192 -6.74 24.60 -17.91
C PHE A 192 -6.25 24.30 -16.50
N LEU A 193 -5.61 23.15 -16.32
CA LEU A 193 -5.03 22.76 -15.04
C LEU A 193 -3.53 23.01 -15.07
N LEU A 194 -3.01 23.66 -14.02
CA LEU A 194 -1.58 23.68 -13.74
C LEU A 194 -1.31 22.74 -12.58
N PHE A 195 -0.40 21.80 -12.82
CA PHE A 195 0.08 20.86 -11.82
C PHE A 195 1.48 21.25 -11.38
N PHE A 196 1.71 21.27 -10.07
CA PHE A 196 3.02 21.46 -9.48
C PHE A 196 3.14 20.59 -8.23
N ASN A 197 4.16 19.72 -8.21
CA ASN A 197 4.55 18.92 -7.05
C ASN A 197 3.37 18.21 -6.32
N GLY A 198 2.52 17.51 -7.08
CA GLY A 198 1.38 16.74 -6.56
C GLY A 198 0.15 17.57 -6.18
N GLN A 199 0.16 18.88 -6.44
CA GLN A 199 -1.01 19.75 -6.32
C GLN A 199 -1.41 20.31 -7.69
N TYR A 200 -2.66 20.73 -7.80
CA TYR A 200 -3.16 21.36 -9.01
C TYR A 200 -4.08 22.53 -8.71
N VAL A 201 -4.15 23.43 -9.68
CA VAL A 201 -5.08 24.55 -9.70
C VAL A 201 -5.73 24.65 -11.06
N GLN A 202 -6.99 25.09 -11.07
CA GLN A 202 -7.70 25.40 -12.30
C GLN A 202 -7.56 26.88 -12.61
N VAL A 203 -7.08 27.19 -13.81
CA VAL A 203 -6.84 28.54 -14.30
C VAL A 203 -7.84 28.87 -15.40
N PRO A 204 -8.71 29.87 -15.21
CA PRO A 204 -9.56 30.41 -16.29
C PRO A 204 -8.71 30.97 -17.43
N PHE A 205 -9.14 30.76 -18.68
CA PHE A 205 -8.40 31.23 -19.85
C PHE A 205 -8.19 32.76 -19.87
N ASP A 206 -9.16 33.50 -19.31
CA ASP A 206 -9.21 34.96 -19.24
C ASP A 206 -8.66 35.52 -17.92
N ALA A 207 -8.00 34.68 -17.09
CA ALA A 207 -7.42 35.11 -15.83
C ALA A 207 -6.44 36.27 -16.04
N THR A 208 -6.69 37.39 -15.35
CA THR A 208 -5.77 38.54 -15.32
C THR A 208 -4.48 38.17 -14.59
N LEU A 209 -3.43 38.98 -14.76
CA LEU A 209 -2.14 38.76 -14.08
C LEU A 209 -2.29 38.55 -12.56
N SER A 210 -3.01 39.46 -11.88
CA SER A 210 -3.22 39.38 -10.43
C SER A 210 -4.06 38.17 -10.02
N GLN A 211 -5.06 37.77 -10.83
CA GLN A 211 -5.82 36.55 -10.57
C GLN A 211 -4.95 35.30 -10.73
N PHE A 212 -4.13 35.24 -11.78
CA PHE A 212 -3.22 34.12 -12.00
C PHE A 212 -2.19 33.99 -10.88
N GLU A 213 -1.59 35.09 -10.43
CA GLU A 213 -0.71 35.11 -9.25
C GLU A 213 -1.43 34.60 -8.00
N GLY A 214 -2.65 35.06 -7.73
CA GLY A 214 -3.46 34.60 -6.60
C GLY A 214 -3.81 33.11 -6.68
N ILE A 215 -4.06 32.59 -7.89
CA ILE A 215 -4.31 31.17 -8.12
C ILE A 215 -3.03 30.36 -7.85
N LEU A 216 -1.88 30.78 -8.37
CA LEU A 216 -0.60 30.10 -8.10
C LEU A 216 -0.25 30.11 -6.61
N ALA A 217 -0.50 31.21 -5.90
CA ALA A 217 -0.27 31.31 -4.45
C ALA A 217 -1.13 30.32 -3.62
N SER A 218 -2.19 29.74 -4.20
CA SER A 218 -2.97 28.70 -3.53
C SER A 218 -2.30 27.31 -3.54
N LEU A 219 -1.29 27.10 -4.39
CA LEU A 219 -0.45 25.91 -4.40
C LEU A 219 0.56 26.00 -3.25
N LYS A 220 0.25 25.37 -2.11
CA LYS A 220 1.15 25.33 -0.94
C LYS A 220 2.54 24.71 -1.23
N THR A 221 2.64 23.92 -2.28
CA THR A 221 3.88 23.29 -2.72
C THR A 221 4.70 24.16 -3.66
N LEU A 222 4.10 25.21 -4.22
CA LEU A 222 4.79 26.20 -5.03
C LEU A 222 5.37 27.28 -4.11
N SER A 223 6.65 27.57 -4.28
CA SER A 223 7.34 28.62 -3.55
C SER A 223 6.96 30.01 -4.07
N ASP A 224 7.49 31.06 -3.47
CA ASP A 224 7.25 32.42 -3.96
C ASP A 224 7.76 32.54 -5.41
N VAL A 225 6.85 32.98 -6.29
CA VAL A 225 7.09 33.21 -7.71
C VAL A 225 6.68 34.62 -8.09
N LYS A 226 7.31 35.15 -9.13
CA LYS A 226 6.92 36.39 -9.78
C LYS A 226 6.38 36.07 -11.17
N VAL A 227 5.20 36.56 -11.49
CA VAL A 227 4.58 36.32 -12.80
C VAL A 227 4.65 37.57 -13.66
N THR A 228 4.95 37.39 -14.94
CA THR A 228 4.82 38.47 -15.93
C THR A 228 4.23 37.96 -17.23
N PHE A 229 3.51 38.82 -17.95
CA PHE A 229 3.07 38.54 -19.32
C PHE A 229 4.09 39.11 -20.30
N GLY A 230 4.56 38.28 -21.22
CA GLY A 230 5.58 38.64 -22.21
C GLY A 230 5.05 39.50 -23.35
N ALA A 231 3.75 39.44 -23.64
CA ALA A 231 3.14 40.28 -24.68
C ALA A 231 2.70 41.64 -24.10
N ALA A 232 3.19 42.73 -24.73
CA ALA A 232 2.82 44.08 -24.34
C ALA A 232 1.30 44.31 -24.49
N GLY A 233 0.64 44.72 -23.40
CA GLY A 233 -0.80 44.96 -23.37
C GLY A 233 -1.66 43.71 -23.19
N ALA A 234 -1.08 42.54 -22.94
CA ALA A 234 -1.86 41.36 -22.58
C ALA A 234 -2.62 41.59 -21.27
N THR A 235 -3.93 41.31 -21.30
CA THR A 235 -4.83 41.47 -20.14
C THR A 235 -5.22 40.13 -19.51
N ALA A 236 -4.94 39.02 -20.19
CA ALA A 236 -5.33 37.66 -19.80
C ALA A 236 -4.21 36.65 -20.06
N VAL A 237 -4.24 35.54 -19.32
CA VAL A 237 -3.30 34.41 -19.43
C VAL A 237 -3.29 33.79 -20.83
N CYS A 238 -4.45 33.61 -21.46
CA CYS A 238 -4.56 33.11 -22.82
C CYS A 238 -4.92 34.24 -23.79
N SER A 239 -4.53 34.09 -25.06
CA SER A 239 -5.03 34.96 -26.13
C SER A 239 -5.74 34.14 -27.21
N SER A 240 -6.51 34.81 -28.09
CA SER A 240 -7.25 34.17 -29.18
C SER A 240 -6.44 33.94 -30.46
N THR A 241 -5.29 34.60 -30.63
CA THR A 241 -4.53 34.60 -31.89
C THR A 241 -3.04 34.34 -31.73
N VAL A 242 -2.37 35.03 -30.80
CA VAL A 242 -0.93 34.89 -30.55
C VAL A 242 -0.70 34.43 -29.11
N PRO A 243 -0.14 33.23 -28.87
CA PRO A 243 -0.01 32.71 -27.51
C PRO A 243 0.64 33.74 -26.60
N ASN A 244 -0.05 34.09 -25.51
CA ASN A 244 0.57 34.93 -24.50
C ASN A 244 1.60 34.08 -23.75
N ALA A 245 2.85 34.52 -23.74
CA ALA A 245 3.90 33.89 -22.96
C ALA A 245 3.78 34.40 -21.52
N VAL A 246 3.35 33.53 -20.60
CA VAL A 246 3.33 33.81 -19.17
C VAL A 246 4.63 33.29 -18.58
N LEU A 247 5.45 34.19 -18.04
CA LEU A 247 6.73 33.89 -17.43
C LEU A 247 6.52 33.75 -15.92
N ILE A 248 6.81 32.57 -15.38
CA ILE A 248 6.77 32.26 -13.96
C ILE A 248 8.22 32.18 -13.47
N GLU A 249 8.67 33.26 -12.84
CA GLU A 249 10.03 33.40 -12.31
C GLU A 249 10.08 32.89 -10.87
N PHE A 250 10.92 31.90 -10.59
CA PHE A 250 11.12 31.37 -9.24
C PHE A 250 12.09 32.26 -8.47
N ILE A 251 11.60 32.92 -7.41
CA ILE A 251 12.38 33.94 -6.66
C ILE A 251 12.87 33.46 -5.29
N SER A 252 12.51 32.24 -4.89
CA SER A 252 12.83 31.68 -3.57
C SER A 252 13.31 30.23 -3.59
N GLU A 253 13.03 29.47 -4.65
CA GLU A 253 13.59 28.14 -4.92
C GLU A 253 14.29 28.19 -6.28
N PHE A 254 15.61 28.22 -6.29
CA PHE A 254 16.40 28.38 -7.53
C PHE A 254 16.66 27.05 -8.27
N GLY A 255 15.75 26.08 -8.12
CA GLY A 255 15.80 24.78 -8.79
C GLY A 255 16.61 23.69 -8.06
N PRO A 256 16.78 22.50 -8.67
CA PRO A 256 17.73 21.46 -8.26
C PRO A 256 19.21 21.88 -8.40
#